data_AF-A0A953HIL2-F1
#
_entry.id   AF-A0A953HIL2-F1
#
_cell.length_a   1.000
_cell.length_b   1.000
_cell.length_c   1.000
_cell.angle_alpha   90.00
_cell.angle_beta   90.00
_cell.angle_gamma   90.00
#
_symmetry.space_group_name_H-M   'P 1'
#
loop_
_entity.id
_entity.type
_entity.pdbx_description
1 polymer ?
#
loop_
_entity_poly.entity_id
_entity_poly.type
_entity_poly.pdbx_seq_one_letter_code
_entity_poly.pdbx_strand_id
1 'polypeptide(L)'
;MQVNVADFIFSQAEKELSSVDAFHNHFLRYNLTGDFGDLLPHYLQPEHYGHIQSHIHHLEIYKGFAEDALQRYGRFDFMNLSNIFEYMNPYEFKLVAERLVQGVRPRGRIAYWNLMVPRQIHQLFPSSVSCPDGVSDTLTRADKGFFYQQFIVNQIH
;
A
#
# COMPACT_ATOMS: atom_id res chain seq x y z
N MET A 1 -7.89 7.03 -20.82
CA MET A 1 -6.78 7.93 -21.21
C MET A 1 -5.48 7.22 -20.85
N GLN A 2 -4.55 7.12 -21.79
CA GLN A 2 -3.22 6.59 -21.51
C GLN A 2 -2.46 7.71 -20.79
N VAL A 3 -2.24 7.56 -19.48
CA VAL A 3 -1.42 8.51 -18.72
C VAL A 3 0.03 8.31 -19.14
N ASN A 4 0.73 9.37 -19.53
CA ASN A 4 2.16 9.30 -19.76
C ASN A 4 2.86 9.12 -18.40
N VAL A 5 3.53 7.98 -18.23
CA VAL A 5 4.22 7.62 -16.99
C VAL A 5 5.26 8.66 -16.60
N ALA A 6 6.04 9.15 -17.57
CA ALA A 6 7.09 10.12 -17.29
C ALA A 6 6.52 11.44 -16.78
N ASP A 7 5.50 11.97 -17.47
CA ASP A 7 4.86 13.24 -17.08
C ASP A 7 4.17 13.12 -15.72
N PHE A 8 3.52 11.98 -15.44
CA PHE A 8 2.87 11.74 -14.16
C PHE A 8 3.87 11.71 -13.01
N ILE A 9 4.95 10.92 -13.13
CA ILE A 9 5.97 10.80 -12.09
C ILE A 9 6.70 12.14 -11.90
N PHE A 10 7.02 12.85 -12.99
CA PHE A 10 7.62 14.17 -12.92
C PHE A 10 6.72 15.15 -12.16
N SER A 11 5.42 15.19 -12.48
CA SER A 11 4.46 16.07 -11.81
C SER A 11 4.30 15.75 -10.32
N GLN A 12 4.35 14.47 -9.93
CA GLN A 12 4.31 14.09 -8.51
C GLN A 12 5.59 14.50 -7.78
N ALA A 13 6.76 14.29 -8.40
CA ALA A 13 8.03 14.71 -7.84
C ALA A 13 8.11 16.23 -7.68
N GLU A 14 7.68 17.00 -8.68
CA GLU A 14 7.65 18.47 -8.62
C GLU A 14 6.82 18.97 -7.44
N LYS A 15 5.62 18.40 -7.23
CA LYS A 15 4.74 18.75 -6.10
C LYS A 15 5.40 18.45 -4.76
N GLU A 16 5.93 17.23 -4.59
CA GLU A 16 6.55 16.81 -3.33
C GLU A 16 7.76 17.69 -3.02
N LEU A 17 8.68 17.83 -3.98
CA LEU A 17 9.93 18.59 -3.83
C LEU A 17 9.68 20.08 -3.53
N SER A 18 8.54 20.61 -3.95
CA SER A 18 8.14 22.00 -3.69
C SER A 18 7.43 22.19 -2.34
N SER A 19 7.08 21.09 -1.64
CA SER A 19 6.38 21.13 -0.35
C SER A 19 7.34 21.23 0.84
N VAL A 20 6.86 21.84 1.93
CA VAL A 20 7.54 21.78 3.24
C VAL A 20 7.59 20.35 3.80
N ASP A 21 6.70 19.46 3.33
CA ASP A 21 6.65 18.06 3.75
C ASP A 21 7.86 17.26 3.25
N ALA A 22 8.51 17.70 2.17
CA ALA A 22 9.73 17.10 1.63
C ALA A 22 10.84 16.96 2.69
N PHE A 23 10.98 17.96 3.59
CA PHE A 23 11.95 17.94 4.67
C PHE A 23 11.69 16.85 5.71
N HIS A 24 10.47 16.32 5.76
CA HIS A 24 10.02 15.28 6.70
C HIS A 24 9.80 13.92 6.01
N ASN A 25 10.15 13.80 4.73
CA ASN A 25 10.03 12.59 3.94
C ASN A 25 11.34 11.76 3.96
N HIS A 26 11.36 10.69 4.75
CA HIS A 26 12.53 9.82 4.88
C HIS A 26 12.87 9.07 3.58
N PHE A 27 11.89 8.77 2.73
CA PHE A 27 12.15 8.15 1.43
C PHE A 27 12.89 9.13 0.52
N LEU A 28 12.43 10.38 0.48
CA LEU A 28 13.08 11.41 -0.33
C LEU A 28 14.52 11.65 0.12
N ARG A 29 14.75 11.76 1.44
CA ARG A 29 16.11 11.91 1.99
C ARG A 29 17.02 10.76 1.54
N TYR A 30 16.57 9.52 1.72
CA TYR A 30 17.35 8.34 1.35
C TYR A 30 17.65 8.32 -0.15
N ASN A 31 16.65 8.60 -0.99
CA ASN A 31 16.82 8.63 -2.45
C ASN A 31 17.85 9.67 -2.92
N LEU A 32 17.93 10.83 -2.24
CA LEU A 32 18.82 11.93 -2.63
C LEU A 32 20.23 11.82 -2.04
N THR A 33 20.36 11.24 -0.84
CA THR A 33 21.62 11.27 -0.07
C THR A 33 22.24 9.89 0.13
N GLY A 34 21.47 8.82 -0.02
CA GLY A 34 21.88 7.44 0.28
C GLY A 34 21.75 7.05 1.75
N ASP A 35 21.28 7.94 2.64
CA ASP A 35 21.05 7.66 4.06
C ASP A 35 19.81 8.36 4.63
N PHE A 36 19.32 7.86 5.77
CA PHE A 36 18.18 8.48 6.49
C PHE A 36 18.61 9.58 7.48
N GLY A 37 19.90 9.67 7.83
CA GLY A 37 20.41 10.48 8.95
C GLY A 37 19.53 10.34 10.19
N ASP A 38 19.10 11.48 10.73
CA ASP A 38 18.22 11.53 11.90
C ASP A 38 16.73 11.37 11.54
N LEU A 39 16.37 11.39 10.25
CA LEU A 39 14.99 11.24 9.78
C LEU A 39 14.65 9.77 9.55
N LEU A 40 14.71 8.99 10.63
CA LEU A 40 14.53 7.54 10.57
C LEU A 40 13.07 7.14 10.28
N PRO A 41 12.82 6.22 9.33
CA PRO A 41 11.55 5.51 9.24
C PRO A 41 11.18 4.90 10.59
N HIS A 42 9.87 4.77 10.86
CA HIS A 42 9.37 4.22 12.12
C HIS A 42 10.04 2.88 12.51
N TYR A 43 10.30 2.00 11.54
CA TYR A 43 10.92 0.69 11.83
C TYR A 43 12.43 0.75 12.14
N LEU A 44 13.09 1.90 11.94
CA LEU A 44 14.52 2.10 12.23
C LEU A 44 14.78 2.95 13.48
N GLN A 45 13.75 3.51 14.11
CA GLN A 45 13.92 4.31 15.33
C GLN A 45 14.35 3.43 16.52
N PRO A 46 15.35 3.85 17.33
CA PRO A 46 15.92 3.03 18.40
C PRO A 46 14.89 2.46 19.40
N GLU A 47 13.91 3.28 19.77
CA GLU A 47 12.79 2.93 20.66
C GLU A 47 11.91 1.77 20.13
N HIS A 48 11.96 1.48 18.83
CA HIS A 48 11.21 0.38 18.21
C HIS A 48 12.07 -0.87 17.97
N TYR A 49 13.40 -0.75 18.02
CA TYR A 49 14.32 -1.85 17.69
C TYR A 49 14.06 -3.10 18.53
N GLY A 50 14.01 -2.95 19.86
CA GLY A 50 13.84 -4.10 20.77
C GLY A 50 12.53 -4.85 20.53
N HIS A 51 11.44 -4.12 20.25
CA HIS A 51 10.14 -4.70 19.94
C HIS A 51 10.15 -5.44 18.59
N ILE A 52 10.75 -4.86 17.55
CA ILE A 52 10.84 -5.53 16.24
C ILE A 52 11.72 -6.78 16.36
N GLN A 53 12.89 -6.65 17.00
CA GLN A 53 13.83 -7.76 17.19
C GLN A 53 13.18 -8.93 17.95
N SER A 54 12.43 -8.67 19.02
CA SER A 54 11.81 -9.74 19.80
C SER A 54 10.71 -10.47 19.04
N HIS A 55 10.11 -9.87 18.00
CA HIS A 55 9.00 -10.44 17.23
C HIS A 55 9.39 -10.86 15.80
N ILE A 56 10.64 -10.69 15.38
CA ILE A 56 11.07 -11.00 14.01
C ILE A 56 10.83 -12.46 13.62
N HIS A 57 10.80 -13.36 14.61
CA HIS A 57 10.50 -14.78 14.43
C HIS A 57 9.04 -15.07 14.03
N HIS A 58 8.14 -14.09 14.12
CA HIS A 58 6.77 -14.18 13.56
C HIS A 58 6.72 -13.87 12.06
N LEU A 59 7.80 -13.36 11.46
CA LEU A 59 7.84 -13.05 10.04
C LEU A 59 8.07 -14.33 9.23
N GLU A 60 7.08 -14.68 8.41
CA GLU A 60 7.20 -15.75 7.42
C GLU A 60 7.37 -15.18 6.01
N ILE A 61 8.37 -15.67 5.29
CA ILE A 61 8.61 -15.30 3.89
C ILE A 61 8.01 -16.37 3.00
N TYR A 62 7.15 -15.95 2.08
CA TYR A 62 6.54 -16.82 1.09
C TYR A 62 6.81 -16.32 -0.32
N LYS A 63 7.28 -17.21 -1.19
CA LYS A 63 7.49 -16.91 -2.61
C LYS A 63 6.31 -17.43 -3.42
N GLY A 64 5.50 -16.52 -3.94
CA GLY A 64 4.36 -16.83 -4.79
C GLY A 64 3.54 -15.58 -5.08
N PHE A 65 2.37 -15.75 -5.69
CA PHE A 65 1.41 -14.66 -5.80
C PHE A 65 0.77 -14.37 -4.44
N ALA A 66 0.23 -13.16 -4.27
CA ALA A 66 -0.37 -12.75 -3.01
C ALA A 66 -1.54 -13.66 -2.62
N GLU A 67 -2.37 -14.06 -3.58
CA GLU A 67 -3.49 -14.97 -3.36
C GLU A 67 -3.05 -16.42 -3.07
N ASP A 68 -1.85 -16.83 -3.46
CA ASP A 68 -1.35 -18.17 -3.15
C ASP A 68 -1.07 -18.33 -1.65
N ALA A 69 -0.72 -17.23 -0.97
CA ALA A 69 -0.52 -17.21 0.48
C ALA A 69 -1.79 -17.65 1.24
N LEU A 70 -2.97 -17.45 0.66
CA LEU A 70 -4.25 -17.89 1.23
C LEU A 70 -4.37 -19.40 1.30
N GLN A 71 -3.84 -20.11 0.31
CA GLN A 71 -3.85 -21.57 0.31
C GLN A 71 -2.92 -22.13 1.39
N ARG A 72 -1.78 -21.45 1.61
CA ARG A 72 -0.75 -21.89 2.57
C ARG A 72 -1.06 -21.53 4.02
N TYR A 73 -1.62 -20.35 4.26
CA TYR A 73 -1.79 -19.77 5.61
C TYR A 73 -3.26 -19.56 6.00
N GLY A 74 -4.20 -19.75 5.08
CA GLY A 74 -5.62 -19.51 5.32
C GLY A 74 -5.99 -18.04 5.23
N ARG A 75 -7.03 -17.65 5.99
CA ARG A 75 -7.56 -16.28 5.95
C ARG A 75 -6.79 -15.34 6.87
N PHE A 76 -6.63 -14.10 6.41
CA PHE A 76 -5.98 -13.01 7.15
C PHE A 76 -7.00 -12.04 7.75
N ASP A 77 -6.65 -11.41 8.87
CA ASP A 77 -7.43 -10.29 9.41
C ASP A 77 -7.20 -9.01 8.59
N PHE A 78 -5.96 -8.82 8.13
CA PHE A 78 -5.54 -7.63 7.38
C PHE A 78 -4.60 -7.99 6.24
N MET A 79 -4.72 -7.28 5.13
CA MET A 79 -3.79 -7.35 4.00
C MET A 79 -3.26 -5.96 3.69
N ASN A 80 -1.95 -5.85 3.50
CA ASN A 80 -1.26 -4.63 3.10
C ASN A 80 -0.51 -4.94 1.79
N LEU A 81 -0.97 -4.37 0.67
CA LEU A 81 -0.60 -4.79 -0.68
C LEU A 81 0.01 -3.62 -1.45
N SER A 82 1.33 -3.59 -1.57
CA SER A 82 2.05 -2.52 -2.26
C SER A 82 2.10 -2.76 -3.77
N ASN A 83 1.42 -1.90 -4.53
CA ASN A 83 1.52 -1.78 -5.99
C ASN A 83 1.23 -3.05 -6.83
N ILE A 84 0.48 -4.01 -6.30
CA ILE A 84 0.30 -5.31 -6.99
C ILE A 84 -0.65 -5.25 -8.19
N PHE A 85 -1.60 -4.30 -8.21
CA PHE A 85 -2.66 -4.27 -9.23
C PHE A 85 -2.35 -3.44 -10.48
N GLU A 86 -1.25 -2.67 -10.45
CA GLU A 86 -0.90 -1.71 -11.52
C GLU A 86 -0.68 -2.39 -12.87
N TYR A 87 -0.09 -3.60 -12.84
CA TYR A 87 0.29 -4.36 -14.03
C TYR A 87 -0.79 -5.34 -14.52
N MET A 88 -1.88 -5.47 -13.77
CA MET A 88 -2.97 -6.37 -14.13
C MET A 88 -3.89 -5.71 -15.12
N ASN A 89 -4.38 -6.46 -16.11
CA ASN A 89 -5.52 -6.00 -16.90
C ASN A 89 -6.83 -6.05 -16.07
N PRO A 90 -7.94 -5.45 -16.53
CA PRO A 90 -9.19 -5.44 -15.76
C PRO A 90 -9.75 -6.82 -15.39
N TYR A 91 -9.56 -7.83 -16.25
CA TYR A 91 -10.01 -9.19 -15.99
C TYR A 91 -9.17 -9.87 -14.90
N GLU A 92 -7.85 -9.79 -15.01
CA GLU A 92 -6.92 -10.29 -13.98
C GLU A 92 -7.13 -9.62 -12.64
N PHE A 93 -7.28 -8.29 -12.63
CA PHE A 93 -7.58 -7.53 -11.41
C PHE A 93 -8.83 -8.08 -10.71
N LYS A 94 -9.91 -8.31 -11.46
CA LYS A 94 -11.17 -8.84 -10.89
C LYS A 94 -10.96 -10.22 -10.26
N LEU A 95 -10.28 -11.13 -10.96
CA LEU A 95 -10.02 -12.49 -10.46
C LEU A 95 -9.17 -12.49 -9.19
N VAL A 96 -8.08 -11.70 -9.17
CA VAL A 96 -7.20 -11.61 -8.01
C VAL A 96 -7.91 -10.94 -6.85
N ALA A 97 -8.63 -9.84 -7.10
CA ALA A 97 -9.40 -9.13 -6.07
C ALA A 97 -10.47 -10.03 -5.43
N GLU A 98 -11.17 -10.86 -6.22
CA GLU A 98 -12.14 -11.82 -5.69
C GLU A 98 -11.48 -12.81 -4.71
N ARG A 99 -10.34 -13.39 -5.09
CA ARG A 99 -9.59 -14.32 -4.23
C ARG A 99 -9.11 -13.66 -2.95
N LEU A 100 -8.57 -12.44 -3.05
CA LEU A 100 -8.10 -11.69 -1.88
C LEU A 100 -9.25 -11.36 -0.93
N VAL A 101 -10.41 -10.92 -1.44
CA VAL A 101 -11.61 -10.64 -0.63
C VAL A 101 -12.10 -11.89 0.10
N GLN A 102 -12.17 -13.04 -0.58
CA GLN A 102 -12.52 -14.33 0.05
C GLN A 102 -11.49 -14.80 1.09
N GLY A 103 -10.26 -14.30 0.96
CA GLY A 103 -9.12 -14.57 1.82
C GLY A 103 -9.04 -13.72 3.09
N VAL A 104 -9.94 -12.75 3.27
CA VAL A 104 -9.98 -11.90 4.46
C VAL A 104 -11.12 -12.32 5.39
N ARG A 105 -10.87 -12.30 6.70
CA ARG A 105 -11.90 -12.61 7.70
C ARG A 105 -13.00 -11.54 7.72
N PRO A 106 -14.24 -11.86 8.13
CA PRO A 106 -15.27 -10.86 8.36
C PRO A 106 -14.75 -9.75 9.27
N ARG A 107 -15.08 -8.50 8.95
CA ARG A 107 -14.55 -7.30 9.61
C ARG A 107 -13.04 -7.04 9.43
N GLY A 108 -12.36 -7.81 8.58
CA GLY A 108 -10.98 -7.54 8.18
C GLY A 108 -10.83 -6.40 7.18
N ARG A 109 -9.58 -6.04 6.84
CA ARG A 109 -9.29 -4.94 5.88
C ARG A 109 -8.27 -5.33 4.83
N ILE A 110 -8.42 -4.75 3.64
CA ILE A 110 -7.43 -4.77 2.57
C ILE A 110 -7.00 -3.34 2.33
N ALA A 111 -5.71 -3.06 2.50
CA ALA A 111 -5.10 -1.77 2.22
C ALA A 111 -4.11 -1.90 1.08
N TYR A 112 -4.16 -1.00 0.10
CA TYR A 112 -3.33 -1.12 -1.10
C TYR A 112 -3.09 0.24 -1.79
N TRP A 113 -2.01 0.33 -2.56
CA TRP A 113 -1.65 1.53 -3.31
C TRP A 113 -1.91 1.35 -4.80
N ASN A 114 -2.45 2.39 -5.41
CA ASN A 114 -2.52 2.57 -6.86
C ASN A 114 -1.45 3.58 -7.28
N LEU A 115 -0.62 3.21 -8.25
CA LEU A 115 0.38 4.13 -8.79
C LEU A 115 -0.27 5.11 -9.77
N MET A 116 -0.92 4.60 -10.82
CA MET A 116 -1.65 5.42 -11.80
C MET A 116 -3.01 4.83 -12.19
N VAL A 117 -3.16 3.50 -12.09
CA VAL A 117 -4.40 2.83 -12.50
C VAL A 117 -5.37 2.80 -11.31
N PRO A 118 -6.58 3.38 -11.40
CA PRO A 118 -7.49 3.52 -10.27
C PRO A 118 -8.23 2.20 -9.97
N ARG A 119 -7.53 1.22 -9.44
CA ARG A 119 -8.08 -0.09 -9.06
C ARG A 119 -8.87 0.04 -7.75
N GLN A 120 -10.14 -0.36 -7.76
CA GLN A 120 -11.05 -0.17 -6.62
C GLN A 120 -11.83 -1.45 -6.29
N ILE A 121 -11.41 -2.19 -5.26
CA ILE A 121 -12.02 -3.49 -4.90
C ILE A 121 -13.47 -3.32 -4.45
N HIS A 122 -13.75 -2.32 -3.61
CA HIS A 122 -15.12 -2.00 -3.16
C HIS A 122 -16.10 -1.68 -4.31
N GLN A 123 -15.62 -1.19 -5.46
CA GLN A 123 -16.47 -0.98 -6.64
C GLN A 123 -16.79 -2.29 -7.37
N LEU A 124 -15.92 -3.30 -7.30
CA LEU A 124 -16.17 -4.62 -7.86
C LEU A 124 -17.14 -5.45 -7.01
N PHE A 125 -17.10 -5.28 -5.68
CA PHE A 125 -17.85 -6.10 -4.73
C PHE A 125 -18.61 -5.26 -3.68
N PRO A 126 -19.50 -4.33 -4.12
CA PRO A 126 -20.11 -3.33 -3.23
C PRO A 126 -21.04 -3.92 -2.16
N SER A 127 -21.53 -5.15 -2.34
CA SER A 127 -22.38 -5.84 -1.37
C SER A 127 -21.60 -6.45 -0.19
N SER A 128 -20.28 -6.62 -0.31
CA SER A 128 -19.44 -7.33 0.65
C SER A 128 -18.21 -6.54 1.10
N VAL A 129 -17.89 -5.46 0.39
CA VAL A 129 -16.70 -4.64 0.63
C VAL A 129 -17.08 -3.17 0.57
N SER A 130 -16.73 -2.42 1.61
CA SER A 130 -16.88 -0.97 1.65
C SER A 130 -15.53 -0.24 1.66
N CYS A 131 -15.55 1.05 1.32
CA CYS A 131 -14.43 1.96 1.53
C CYS A 131 -14.84 2.92 2.65
N PRO A 132 -14.32 2.77 3.89
CA PRO A 132 -14.70 3.65 4.99
C PRO A 132 -14.43 5.12 4.67
N ASP A 133 -15.44 5.96 4.86
CA ASP A 133 -15.40 7.38 4.49
C ASP A 133 -14.19 8.12 5.07
N GLY A 134 -13.46 8.83 4.21
CA GLY A 134 -12.33 9.69 4.59
C GLY A 134 -11.05 8.98 5.03
N VAL A 135 -11.06 7.65 5.26
CA VAL A 135 -9.87 6.90 5.70
C VAL A 135 -8.82 6.87 4.60
N SER A 136 -9.19 6.45 3.39
CA SER A 136 -8.28 6.39 2.23
C SER A 136 -7.67 7.75 1.92
N ASP A 137 -8.47 8.83 1.96
CA ASP A 137 -8.00 10.19 1.66
C ASP A 137 -7.03 10.71 2.73
N THR A 138 -7.34 10.46 4.01
CA THR A 138 -6.48 10.86 5.12
C THR A 138 -5.13 10.16 5.05
N LEU A 139 -5.14 8.85 4.79
CA LEU A 139 -3.91 8.08 4.70
C LEU A 139 -3.14 8.36 3.41
N THR A 140 -3.82 8.64 2.29
CA THR A 140 -3.16 9.10 1.05
C THR A 140 -2.40 10.40 1.27
N ARG A 141 -2.98 11.38 1.99
CA ARG A 141 -2.30 12.65 2.30
C ARG A 141 -1.12 12.49 3.27
N ALA A 142 -1.17 11.49 4.14
CA ALA A 142 -0.10 11.21 5.11
C ALA A 142 1.00 10.31 4.53
N ASP A 143 0.78 9.73 3.36
CA ASP A 143 1.70 8.78 2.73
C ASP A 143 2.96 9.50 2.23
N LYS A 144 4.12 8.95 2.58
CA LYS A 144 5.43 9.51 2.17
C LYS A 144 5.89 8.97 0.81
N GLY A 145 5.22 7.96 0.27
CA GLY A 145 5.40 7.44 -1.08
C GLY A 145 4.71 8.33 -2.10
N PHE A 146 5.22 9.57 -2.24
CA PHE A 146 4.64 10.67 -3.03
C PHE A 146 4.32 10.34 -4.50
N PHE A 147 4.89 9.27 -5.05
CA PHE A 147 4.65 8.82 -6.42
C PHE A 147 3.32 8.08 -6.58
N TYR A 148 2.74 7.50 -5.53
CA TYR A 148 1.44 6.84 -5.62
C TYR A 148 0.31 7.85 -5.79
N GLN A 149 -0.65 7.55 -6.68
CA GLN A 149 -1.84 8.36 -6.85
C GLN A 149 -2.77 8.28 -5.63
N GLN A 150 -2.95 7.08 -5.08
CA GLN A 150 -3.93 6.85 -4.03
C GLN A 150 -3.57 5.63 -3.17
N PHE A 151 -3.77 5.76 -1.86
CA PHE A 151 -3.83 4.66 -0.93
C PHE A 151 -5.28 4.36 -0.53
N ILE A 152 -5.71 3.13 -0.74
CA ILE A 152 -7.10 2.71 -0.55
C ILE A 152 -7.18 1.73 0.61
N VAL A 153 -8.13 1.97 1.52
CA VAL A 153 -8.51 1.03 2.57
C VAL A 153 -9.91 0.52 2.32
N ASN A 154 -10.05 -0.80 2.20
CA ASN A 154 -11.32 -1.48 2.02
C ASN A 154 -11.60 -2.39 3.21
N GLN A 155 -12.87 -2.44 3.62
CA GLN A 155 -13.37 -3.12 4.81
C GLN A 155 -14.31 -4.25 4.37
N ILE A 156 -14.07 -5.46 4.89
CA ILE A 156 -14.90 -6.63 4.62
C ILE A 156 -16.07 -6.67 5.61
N HIS A 157 -17.26 -7.05 5.10
CA HIS A 157 -18.48 -7.24 5.89
C HIS A 157 -18.60 -8.66 6.45
#